data_AF-A0AA89BVZ7-F1
#
_entry.id   AF-A0AA89BVZ7-F1
#
_cell.length_a   1.000
_cell.length_b   1.000
_cell.length_c   1.000
_cell.angle_alpha   90.00
_cell.angle_beta   90.00
_cell.angle_gamma   90.00
#
_symmetry.space_group_name_H-M   'P 1'
#
loop_
_entity.id
_entity.type
_entity.pdbx_description
1 polymer ?
#
loop_
_entity_poly.entity_id
_entity_poly.type
_entity_poly.pdbx_seq_one_letter_code
_entity_poly.pdbx_strand_id
1 'polypeptide(L)'
;MSTLTYPGCSDEAHPEIFGPGAMPAQPAVKKAGQLPDDKIRQFFEEGYVLVEDFFTPEELEPCRQEILSIVDNFANRLYKADLYSDYGLFQRLIKLENDFTGASILCMKLAAMPKSLQNIWSNERLLNVVEQLIGPDIMGHPVWNLRTKVPHHEETTVPWHQGKLWYHSM
;
A
#
# COMPACT_ATOMS: atom_id res chain seq x y z
N MET A 1 -10.25 8.92 37.64
CA MET A 1 -10.88 8.21 36.50
C MET A 1 -10.42 6.76 36.59
N SER A 2 -11.35 5.81 36.69
CA SER A 2 -11.01 4.39 36.81
C SER A 2 -10.43 3.90 35.48
N THR A 3 -9.16 3.54 35.45
CA THR A 3 -8.52 2.87 34.30
C THR A 3 -9.06 1.45 34.23
N LEU A 4 -10.12 1.26 33.43
CA LEU A 4 -10.59 -0.08 33.05
C LEU A 4 -9.47 -0.79 32.30
N THR A 5 -8.78 -1.71 32.98
CA THR A 5 -7.81 -2.62 32.37
C THR A 5 -8.54 -3.86 31.88
N TYR A 6 -8.54 -4.08 30.57
CA TYR A 6 -9.10 -5.29 29.96
C TYR A 6 -8.10 -6.45 30.05
N PRO A 7 -8.55 -7.71 30.13
CA PRO A 7 -7.66 -8.86 30.01
C PRO A 7 -6.80 -8.77 28.73
N GLY A 8 -5.48 -8.93 28.87
CA GLY A 8 -4.51 -8.79 27.76
C GLY A 8 -3.98 -7.37 27.53
N CYS A 9 -4.46 -6.36 28.26
CA CYS A 9 -3.86 -5.04 28.25
C CYS A 9 -2.56 -5.05 29.07
N SER A 10 -1.44 -4.76 28.42
CA SER A 10 -0.12 -4.64 29.04
C SER A 10 0.51 -3.32 28.63
N ASP A 11 1.19 -2.68 29.57
CA ASP A 11 2.07 -1.53 29.31
C ASP A 11 3.49 -1.98 28.92
N GLU A 12 3.73 -3.29 28.89
CA GLU A 12 5.00 -3.87 28.43
C GLU A 12 5.21 -3.55 26.94
N ALA A 13 6.36 -2.95 26.64
CA ALA A 13 6.74 -2.57 25.30
C ALA A 13 8.01 -3.32 24.89
N HIS A 14 8.04 -3.78 23.64
CA HIS A 14 9.16 -4.52 23.04
C HIS A 14 9.78 -3.73 21.88
N PRO A 15 10.34 -2.52 22.10
CA PRO A 15 10.92 -1.72 21.01
C PRO A 15 12.15 -2.39 20.38
N GLU A 16 12.82 -3.28 21.10
CA GLU A 16 14.01 -4.01 20.66
C GLU A 16 13.77 -4.83 19.40
N ILE A 17 12.53 -5.24 19.12
CA ILE A 17 12.17 -6.04 17.94
C ILE A 17 12.04 -5.21 16.66
N PHE A 18 12.12 -3.88 16.76
CA PHE A 18 11.97 -2.95 15.63
C PHE A 18 13.24 -2.12 15.35
N GLY A 19 14.25 -2.20 16.21
CA GLY A 19 15.48 -1.43 16.08
C GLY A 19 16.63 -2.19 15.38
N PRO A 20 17.82 -1.58 15.28
CA PRO A 20 18.98 -2.20 14.64
C PRO A 20 19.40 -3.56 15.23
N GLY A 21 19.06 -3.83 16.49
CA GLY A 21 19.31 -5.12 17.14
C GLY A 21 18.44 -6.27 16.60
N ALA A 22 17.30 -5.96 15.97
CA ALA A 22 16.41 -6.93 15.32
C ALA A 22 16.72 -7.14 13.83
N MET A 23 17.67 -6.38 13.28
CA MET A 23 18.05 -6.47 11.87
C MET A 23 18.58 -7.87 11.54
N PRO A 24 17.98 -8.58 10.55
CA PRO A 24 18.51 -9.87 10.11
C PRO A 24 19.94 -9.77 9.59
N ALA A 25 20.69 -10.86 9.71
CA ALA A 25 22.02 -10.96 9.10
C ALA A 25 21.92 -10.73 7.59
N GLN A 26 22.67 -9.75 7.08
CA GLN A 26 22.60 -9.38 5.68
C GLN A 26 23.40 -10.37 4.81
N PRO A 27 22.88 -10.71 3.61
CA PRO A 27 23.52 -11.70 2.75
C PRO A 27 24.84 -11.16 2.18
N ALA A 28 25.87 -12.01 2.14
CA ALA A 28 27.17 -11.66 1.57
C ALA A 28 27.11 -11.43 0.05
N VAL A 29 26.18 -12.09 -0.64
CA VAL A 29 25.92 -11.92 -2.07
C VAL A 29 24.47 -11.47 -2.23
N LYS A 30 24.29 -10.30 -2.86
CA LYS A 30 22.97 -9.68 -3.03
C LYS A 30 22.20 -10.32 -4.20
N LYS A 31 20.94 -10.65 -3.97
CA LYS A 31 19.98 -11.02 -5.03
C LYS A 31 19.52 -9.77 -5.80
N ALA A 32 18.93 -9.96 -6.97
CA ALA A 32 18.33 -8.86 -7.72
C ALA A 32 17.27 -8.13 -6.87
N GLY A 33 17.32 -6.80 -6.86
CA GLY A 33 16.44 -5.96 -6.05
C GLY A 33 16.95 -5.66 -4.64
N GLN A 34 17.83 -6.51 -4.08
CA GLN A 34 18.33 -6.30 -2.71
C GLN A 34 19.12 -5.01 -2.57
N LEU A 35 18.90 -4.33 -1.44
CA LEU A 35 19.43 -3.02 -1.15
C LEU A 35 20.80 -3.11 -0.46
N PRO A 36 21.62 -2.04 -0.61
CA PRO A 36 22.82 -1.83 0.19
C PRO A 36 22.56 -1.87 1.71
N ASP A 37 23.57 -2.28 2.48
CA ASP A 37 23.43 -2.48 3.93
C ASP A 37 23.10 -1.20 4.69
N ASP A 38 23.57 -0.04 4.22
CA ASP A 38 23.24 1.26 4.79
C ASP A 38 21.75 1.60 4.64
N LYS A 39 21.13 1.22 3.51
CA LYS A 39 19.68 1.38 3.30
C LYS A 39 18.85 0.47 4.19
N ILE A 40 19.31 -0.75 4.42
CA ILE A 40 18.66 -1.66 5.38
C ILE A 40 18.81 -1.12 6.80
N ARG A 41 20.00 -0.63 7.17
CA ARG A 41 20.20 0.01 8.47
C ARG A 41 19.30 1.23 8.66
N GLN A 42 19.18 2.09 7.64
CA GLN A 42 18.27 3.24 7.66
C GLN A 42 16.83 2.80 8.00
N PHE A 43 16.35 1.70 7.43
CA PHE A 43 15.01 1.18 7.74
C PHE A 43 14.84 0.86 9.23
N PHE A 44 15.82 0.22 9.86
CA PHE A 44 15.75 -0.12 11.29
C PHE A 44 16.03 1.07 12.23
N GLU A 45 16.67 2.13 11.75
CA GLU A 45 16.92 3.36 12.52
C GLU A 45 15.75 4.36 12.41
N GLU A 46 15.16 4.49 11.23
CA GLU A 46 14.16 5.52 10.91
C GLU A 46 12.73 4.96 10.74
N GLY A 47 12.58 3.64 10.61
CA GLY A 47 11.29 2.98 10.37
C GLY A 47 10.80 3.05 8.92
N TYR A 48 11.63 3.54 7.99
CA TYR A 48 11.32 3.57 6.55
C TYR A 48 12.58 3.57 5.69
N VAL A 49 12.42 3.21 4.42
CA VAL A 49 13.47 3.37 3.39
C VAL A 49 12.82 3.78 2.08
N LEU A 50 13.42 4.78 1.41
CA LEU A 50 13.01 5.20 0.07
C LEU A 50 13.90 4.54 -0.97
N VAL A 51 13.27 3.85 -1.93
CA VAL A 51 13.93 3.24 -3.08
C VAL A 51 13.36 3.88 -4.34
N GLU A 52 14.17 4.74 -4.95
CA GLU A 52 13.81 5.44 -6.18
C GLU A 52 13.86 4.46 -7.37
N ASP A 53 12.95 4.67 -8.32
CA ASP A 53 12.91 3.95 -9.61
C ASP A 53 12.95 2.41 -9.49
N PHE A 54 12.41 1.85 -8.41
CA PHE A 54 12.42 0.40 -8.16
C PHE A 54 11.67 -0.42 -9.24
N PHE A 55 10.54 0.15 -9.68
CA PHE A 55 9.82 -0.29 -10.86
C PHE A 55 9.88 0.81 -11.91
N THR A 56 10.15 0.39 -13.14
CA THR A 56 10.11 1.29 -14.29
C THR A 56 8.67 1.73 -14.60
N PRO A 57 8.47 2.88 -15.24
CA PRO A 57 7.14 3.29 -15.71
C PRO A 57 6.44 2.23 -16.56
N GLU A 58 7.21 1.50 -17.38
CA GLU A 58 6.72 0.43 -18.25
C GLU A 58 6.19 -0.78 -17.44
N GLU A 59 6.86 -1.14 -16.34
CA GLU A 59 6.38 -2.19 -15.43
C GLU A 59 5.09 -1.80 -14.70
N LEU A 60 4.88 -0.50 -14.46
CA LEU A 60 3.71 0.03 -13.76
C LEU A 60 2.53 0.31 -14.70
N GLU A 61 2.76 0.43 -16.00
CA GLU A 61 1.72 0.76 -16.98
C GLU A 61 0.54 -0.22 -17.00
N PRO A 62 0.75 -1.56 -16.94
CA PRO A 62 -0.37 -2.51 -16.84
C PRO A 62 -1.25 -2.26 -15.60
N CYS A 63 -0.65 -1.88 -14.46
CA CYS A 63 -1.38 -1.52 -13.25
C CYS A 63 -2.26 -0.29 -13.48
N ARG A 64 -1.72 0.72 -14.17
CA ARG A 64 -2.47 1.93 -14.51
C ARG A 64 -3.68 1.64 -15.39
N GLN A 65 -3.53 0.77 -16.39
CA GLN A 65 -4.61 0.38 -17.30
C GLN A 65 -5.71 -0.43 -16.61
N GLU A 66 -5.35 -1.35 -15.70
CA GLU A 66 -6.35 -2.10 -14.93
C GLU A 66 -7.08 -1.20 -13.92
N ILE A 67 -6.37 -0.24 -13.29
CA ILE A 67 -7.01 0.78 -12.44
C ILE A 67 -7.96 1.65 -13.25
N LEU A 68 -7.59 2.06 -14.47
CA LEU A 68 -8.50 2.78 -15.37
C LEU A 68 -9.76 1.95 -15.64
N SER A 69 -9.62 0.66 -15.94
CA SER A 69 -10.76 -0.23 -16.15
C SER A 69 -11.67 -0.34 -14.92
N ILE A 70 -11.12 -0.27 -13.70
CA ILE A 70 -11.91 -0.21 -12.46
C ILE A 70 -12.74 1.09 -12.40
N VAL A 71 -12.12 2.23 -12.71
CA VAL A 71 -12.80 3.54 -12.74
C VAL A 71 -13.90 3.55 -13.80
N ASP A 72 -13.65 2.97 -14.97
CA ASP A 72 -14.61 2.86 -16.07
C ASP A 72 -15.82 2.02 -15.66
N ASN A 73 -15.58 0.85 -15.07
CA ASN A 73 -16.64 -0.02 -14.55
C ASN A 73 -17.45 0.67 -13.45
N PHE A 74 -16.79 1.43 -12.57
CA PHE A 74 -17.47 2.20 -11.54
C PHE A 74 -18.36 3.30 -12.14
N ALA A 75 -17.86 4.07 -13.11
CA ALA A 75 -18.63 5.09 -13.82
C ALA A 75 -19.88 4.48 -14.49
N ASN A 76 -19.73 3.33 -15.15
CA ASN A 76 -20.84 2.62 -15.77
C ASN A 76 -21.91 2.18 -14.74
N ARG A 77 -21.48 1.78 -13.53
CA ARG A 77 -22.41 1.40 -12.45
C ARG A 77 -23.19 2.57 -11.85
N LEU A 78 -22.69 3.81 -11.98
CA LEU A 78 -23.41 5.02 -11.57
C LEU A 78 -24.52 5.44 -12.56
N TYR A 79 -25.02 4.50 -13.40
CA TYR A 79 -26.15 4.64 -14.32
C TYR A 79 -25.99 5.62 -15.50
N LYS A 80 -24.83 6.29 -15.64
CA LYS A 80 -24.48 7.07 -16.83
C LYS A 80 -23.28 6.43 -17.53
N ALA A 81 -23.54 5.40 -18.33
CA ALA A 81 -22.53 4.87 -19.24
C ALA A 81 -22.04 6.00 -20.18
N ASP A 82 -20.73 6.02 -20.44
CA ASP A 82 -20.01 7.02 -21.27
C ASP A 82 -19.60 8.34 -20.57
N LEU A 83 -19.73 8.43 -19.25
CA LEU A 83 -19.27 9.62 -18.52
C LEU A 83 -17.74 9.73 -18.56
N TYR A 84 -17.23 10.75 -19.24
CA TYR A 84 -15.82 11.15 -19.27
C TYR A 84 -14.87 10.13 -19.90
N SER A 85 -15.37 9.30 -20.83
CA SER A 85 -14.57 8.35 -21.61
C SER A 85 -13.46 9.00 -22.43
N ASP A 86 -13.62 10.27 -22.82
CA ASP A 86 -12.60 11.06 -23.52
C ASP A 86 -11.39 11.46 -22.64
N TYR A 87 -11.41 11.16 -21.34
CA TYR A 87 -10.38 11.58 -20.38
C TYR A 87 -9.53 10.42 -19.86
N GLY A 88 -8.26 10.70 -19.55
CA GLY A 88 -7.37 9.77 -18.85
C GLY A 88 -7.75 9.56 -17.37
N LEU A 89 -7.12 8.56 -16.73
CA LEU A 89 -7.41 8.13 -15.35
C LEU A 89 -7.55 9.28 -14.34
N PHE A 90 -6.56 10.18 -14.28
CA PHE A 90 -6.53 11.24 -13.27
C PHE A 90 -7.66 12.26 -13.49
N GLN A 91 -7.81 12.74 -14.73
CA GLN A 91 -8.85 13.71 -15.09
C GLN A 91 -10.25 13.12 -14.87
N ARG A 92 -10.42 11.83 -15.15
CA ARG A 92 -11.69 11.12 -14.98
C ARG A 92 -12.07 11.00 -13.51
N LEU A 93 -11.14 10.62 -12.63
CA LEU A 93 -11.37 10.58 -11.18
C LEU A 93 -11.80 11.94 -10.62
N ILE A 94 -11.17 13.03 -11.07
CA ILE A 94 -11.52 14.40 -10.65
C ILE A 94 -12.96 14.73 -11.05
N LYS A 95 -13.33 14.46 -12.29
CA LYS A 95 -14.68 14.76 -12.79
C LYS A 95 -15.76 13.91 -12.11
N LEU A 96 -15.46 12.64 -11.85
CA LEU A 96 -16.38 11.77 -11.11
C LEU A 96 -16.59 12.25 -9.67
N GLU A 97 -15.54 12.67 -8.97
CA GLU A 97 -15.68 13.20 -7.60
C GLU A 97 -16.51 14.50 -7.58
N ASN A 98 -16.31 15.39 -8.56
CA ASN A 98 -17.06 16.63 -8.66
C ASN A 98 -18.57 16.41 -8.90
N ASP A 99 -18.92 15.43 -9.73
CA ASP A 99 -20.31 15.12 -10.06
C ASP A 99 -20.99 14.22 -9.02
N PHE A 100 -20.20 13.38 -8.35
CA PHE A 100 -20.64 12.37 -7.39
C PHE A 100 -19.68 12.33 -6.20
N THR A 101 -19.97 13.14 -5.18
CA THR A 101 -19.17 13.17 -3.95
C THR A 101 -19.02 11.78 -3.34
N GLY A 102 -17.79 11.38 -3.02
CA GLY A 102 -17.43 10.07 -2.50
C GLY A 102 -17.15 9.00 -3.58
N ALA A 103 -17.25 9.34 -4.87
CA ALA A 103 -16.93 8.43 -5.97
C ALA A 103 -15.50 7.90 -5.89
N SER A 104 -14.53 8.78 -5.59
CA SER A 104 -13.13 8.40 -5.44
C SER A 104 -12.94 7.36 -4.34
N ILE A 105 -13.66 7.46 -3.23
CA ILE A 105 -13.62 6.53 -2.08
C ILE A 105 -14.31 5.21 -2.41
N LEU A 106 -15.46 5.23 -3.09
CA LEU A 106 -16.16 4.00 -3.46
C LEU A 106 -15.37 3.17 -4.47
N CYS A 107 -14.66 3.82 -5.41
CA CYS A 107 -13.67 3.15 -6.26
C CYS A 107 -12.61 2.37 -5.45
N MET A 108 -12.22 2.86 -4.27
CA MET A 108 -11.21 2.20 -3.41
C MET A 108 -11.71 0.88 -2.80
N LYS A 109 -13.03 0.73 -2.59
CA LYS A 109 -13.62 -0.39 -1.84
C LYS A 109 -14.13 -1.56 -2.69
N LEU A 110 -14.20 -1.39 -4.01
CA LEU A 110 -15.01 -2.26 -4.88
C LEU A 110 -14.22 -3.25 -5.76
N ALA A 111 -12.90 -3.34 -5.65
CA ALA A 111 -12.10 -4.18 -6.53
C ALA A 111 -11.49 -5.39 -5.80
N ALA A 112 -11.58 -6.56 -6.42
CA ALA A 112 -10.58 -7.62 -6.20
C ALA A 112 -9.23 -7.13 -6.73
N MET A 113 -8.12 -7.57 -6.14
CA MET A 113 -6.80 -7.11 -6.58
C MET A 113 -6.58 -7.47 -8.05
N PRO A 114 -6.36 -6.49 -8.94
CA PRO A 114 -6.09 -6.75 -10.35
C PRO A 114 -4.83 -7.59 -10.57
N LYS A 115 -4.75 -8.33 -11.68
CA LYS A 115 -3.67 -9.29 -11.92
C LYS A 115 -2.31 -8.59 -12.07
N SER A 116 -2.28 -7.43 -12.70
CA SER A 116 -1.06 -6.61 -12.80
C SER A 116 -0.52 -6.22 -11.42
N LEU A 117 -1.40 -5.79 -10.50
CA LEU A 117 -1.04 -5.46 -9.12
C LEU A 117 -0.59 -6.70 -8.34
N GLN A 118 -1.23 -7.85 -8.54
CA GLN A 118 -0.75 -9.12 -7.97
C GLN A 118 0.66 -9.45 -8.44
N ASN A 119 0.96 -9.27 -9.73
CA ASN A 119 2.28 -9.57 -10.30
C ASN A 119 3.37 -8.66 -9.73
N ILE A 120 3.07 -7.37 -9.49
CA ILE A 120 3.98 -6.44 -8.79
C ILE A 120 4.14 -6.85 -7.33
N TRP A 121 3.04 -7.19 -6.66
CA TRP A 121 3.07 -7.60 -5.26
C TRP A 121 3.87 -8.89 -5.02
N SER A 122 3.84 -9.81 -5.98
CA SER A 122 4.64 -11.04 -5.97
C SER A 122 5.94 -10.94 -6.80
N ASN A 123 6.41 -9.74 -7.13
CA ASN A 123 7.61 -9.56 -7.94
C ASN A 123 8.84 -10.05 -7.18
N GLU A 124 9.70 -10.84 -7.83
CA GLU A 124 10.88 -11.44 -7.20
C GLU A 124 11.83 -10.38 -6.61
N ARG A 125 12.06 -9.26 -7.30
CA ARG A 125 12.93 -8.19 -6.79
C ARG A 125 12.36 -7.61 -5.51
N LEU A 126 11.04 -7.39 -5.46
CA LEU A 126 10.36 -6.86 -4.28
C LEU A 126 10.44 -7.85 -3.11
N LEU A 127 10.15 -9.13 -3.37
CA LEU A 127 10.24 -10.17 -2.36
C LEU A 127 11.67 -10.34 -1.83
N ASN A 128 12.69 -10.18 -2.66
CA ASN A 128 14.09 -10.20 -2.25
C ASN A 128 14.45 -9.04 -1.30
N VAL A 129 13.85 -7.85 -1.50
CA VAL A 129 14.00 -6.72 -0.54
C VAL A 129 13.30 -7.04 0.77
N VAL A 130 12.06 -7.52 0.71
CA VAL A 130 11.30 -7.90 1.90
C VAL A 130 12.04 -8.98 2.71
N GLU A 131 12.63 -9.96 2.04
CA GLU A 131 13.48 -10.99 2.64
C GLU A 131 14.62 -10.38 3.48
N GLN A 132 15.26 -9.30 3.02
CA GLN A 132 16.33 -8.65 3.80
C GLN A 132 15.82 -7.96 5.07
N LEU A 133 14.56 -7.53 5.06
CA LEU A 133 13.95 -6.80 6.17
C LEU A 133 13.38 -7.76 7.22
N ILE A 134 12.73 -8.85 6.80
CA ILE A 134 11.99 -9.73 7.72
C ILE A 134 12.48 -11.18 7.76
N GLY A 135 13.46 -11.54 6.92
CA GLY A 135 13.92 -12.91 6.75
C GLY A 135 13.17 -13.68 5.65
N PRO A 136 13.55 -14.96 5.42
CA PRO A 136 13.09 -15.76 4.27
C PRO A 136 11.63 -16.22 4.35
N ASP A 137 11.03 -16.24 5.55
CA ASP A 137 9.67 -16.74 5.76
C ASP A 137 8.65 -15.61 5.57
N ILE A 138 8.36 -15.29 4.30
CA ILE A 138 7.49 -14.19 3.91
C ILE A 138 6.03 -14.64 3.81
N MET A 139 5.14 -13.97 4.55
CA MET A 139 3.69 -14.08 4.40
C MET A 139 3.10 -12.74 3.91
N GLY A 140 2.38 -12.78 2.80
CA GLY A 140 1.65 -11.63 2.27
C GLY A 140 0.21 -11.57 2.78
N HIS A 141 -0.18 -10.48 3.43
CA HIS A 141 -1.57 -10.28 3.87
C HIS A 141 -2.47 -9.85 2.69
N PRO A 142 -3.61 -10.52 2.42
CA PRO A 142 -4.46 -10.29 1.23
C PRO A 142 -5.21 -8.96 1.19
N VAL A 143 -5.25 -8.20 2.28
CA VAL A 143 -5.92 -6.89 2.25
C VAL A 143 -5.04 -5.87 1.57
N TRP A 144 -5.61 -5.27 0.55
CA TRP A 144 -5.02 -4.18 -0.21
C TRP A 144 -6.01 -3.03 -0.29
N ASN A 145 -5.49 -1.83 -0.53
CA ASN A 145 -6.30 -0.64 -0.73
C ASN A 145 -5.70 0.18 -1.86
N LEU A 146 -6.49 0.46 -2.90
CA LEU A 146 -6.18 1.55 -3.82
C LEU A 146 -6.47 2.86 -3.10
N ARG A 147 -5.50 3.77 -2.99
CA ARG A 147 -5.71 5.10 -2.40
C ARG A 147 -5.74 6.15 -3.49
N THR A 148 -6.93 6.51 -3.94
CA THR A 148 -7.12 7.60 -4.90
C THR A 148 -7.00 8.95 -4.20
N LYS A 149 -6.36 9.91 -4.87
CA LYS A 149 -6.16 11.27 -4.38
C LYS A 149 -6.50 12.23 -5.51
N VAL A 150 -7.59 12.96 -5.36
CA VAL A 150 -7.91 14.08 -6.26
C VAL A 150 -7.50 15.41 -5.60
N PRO A 151 -7.25 16.47 -6.37
CA PRO A 151 -6.87 17.77 -5.83
C PRO A 151 -7.89 18.29 -4.82
N HIS A 152 -7.42 18.93 -3.74
CA HIS A 152 -8.25 19.55 -2.70
C HIS A 152 -9.24 18.61 -1.98
N HIS A 153 -8.91 17.33 -1.85
CA HIS A 153 -9.79 16.32 -1.25
C HIS A 153 -9.52 16.05 0.24
N GLU A 154 -10.15 16.83 1.11
CA GLU A 154 -9.96 16.77 2.57
C GLU A 154 -10.20 15.38 3.17
N GLU A 155 -11.20 14.64 2.68
CA GLU A 155 -11.59 13.31 3.21
C GLU A 155 -10.47 12.27 3.12
N THR A 156 -9.51 12.48 2.24
CA THR A 156 -8.34 11.61 2.12
C THR A 156 -7.15 12.10 2.93
N THR A 157 -7.20 13.27 3.55
CA THR A 157 -6.11 13.80 4.38
C THR A 157 -5.92 12.88 5.57
N VAL A 158 -4.72 12.31 5.68
CA VAL A 158 -4.40 11.38 6.76
C VAL A 158 -3.54 12.12 7.79
N PRO A 159 -4.06 12.39 9.01
CA PRO A 159 -3.27 13.02 10.05
C PRO A 159 -2.16 12.07 10.53
N TRP A 160 -1.23 12.62 11.31
CA TRP A 160 -0.23 11.81 11.99
C TRP A 160 -0.89 10.72 12.83
N HIS A 161 -0.53 9.47 12.54
CA HIS A 161 -0.99 8.28 13.24
C HIS A 161 0.06 7.16 13.06
N GLN A 162 -0.03 6.14 13.90
CA GLN A 162 0.68 4.87 13.70
C GLN A 162 -0.33 3.81 13.27
N GLY A 163 -0.04 3.10 12.18
CA GLY A 163 -0.88 1.99 11.73
C GLY A 163 -0.81 0.84 12.73
N LYS A 164 -1.97 0.27 13.07
CA LYS A 164 -2.08 -1.01 13.78
C LYS A 164 -3.06 -1.90 13.05
N LEU A 165 -2.73 -3.17 12.90
CA LEU A 165 -3.64 -4.20 12.40
C LEU A 165 -4.31 -4.86 13.60
N TRP A 166 -5.63 -4.82 13.66
CA TRP A 166 -6.43 -5.52 14.65
C TRP A 166 -7.23 -6.60 13.95
N TYR A 167 -7.00 -7.86 14.30
CA TYR A 167 -7.88 -8.97 13.93
C TYR A 167 -8.69 -9.36 15.15
N HIS A 168 -10.00 -9.53 14.98
CA HIS A 168 -10.76 -10.37 15.89
C HIS A 168 -10.46 -11.82 15.51
N SER A 169 -9.91 -12.59 16.44
CA SER A 169 -10.00 -14.05 16.38
C SER A 169 -11.49 -14.41 16.39
N MET A 170 -11.98 -14.99 15.29
CA MET A 170 -13.29 -15.66 15.27
C MET A 170 -13.23 -16.95 16.06
#